data_AF-A0AAW2DWJ7-F1
#
_entry.id   AF-A0AAW2DWJ7-F1
#
_cell.length_a   1.000
_cell.length_b   1.000
_cell.length_c   1.000
_cell.angle_alpha   90.00
_cell.angle_beta   90.00
_cell.angle_gamma   90.00
#
_symmetry.space_group_name_H-M   'P 1'
#
loop_
_entity.id
_entity.type
_entity.pdbx_description
1 polymer ?
#
loop_
_entity_poly.entity_id
_entity_poly.type
_entity_poly.pdbx_seq_one_letter_code
_entity_poly.pdbx_strand_id
1 'polypeptide(L)'
;MSSSDHSMLAIRIQPSRPRQRRSRPLFCFEAMWLQDPRCADIVQEAWHEGLYKLDGASITNYHASCRDRLSAWNKLKFGHVGNTIAKLNWRLQVLEHHPIRNDTEIQEEDDHTTENIILDYFETIFRSNGPTDTSVLVDAVQLGLSQLKKSTKLSN
;
A
#
# COMPACT_ATOMS: atom_id res chain seq x y z
N MET A 1 28.75 18.08 -13.10
CA MET A 1 27.58 17.64 -12.30
C MET A 1 26.58 17.08 -13.31
N SER A 2 26.46 15.75 -13.43
CA SER A 2 25.49 15.12 -14.34
C SER A 2 24.18 14.94 -13.58
N SER A 3 23.20 15.79 -13.84
CA SER A 3 21.80 15.52 -13.49
C SER A 3 21.29 14.45 -14.44
N SER A 4 20.73 13.38 -13.88
CA SER A 4 20.16 12.29 -14.67
C SER A 4 18.81 12.71 -15.24
N ASP A 5 18.69 12.74 -16.57
CA ASP A 5 17.43 13.00 -17.29
C ASP A 5 16.52 11.77 -17.27
N HIS A 6 16.08 11.36 -16.08
CA HIS A 6 15.10 10.29 -15.93
C HIS A 6 13.71 10.75 -16.35
N SER A 7 13.40 10.60 -17.64
CA SER A 7 12.04 10.75 -18.15
C SER A 7 11.16 9.59 -17.67
N MET A 8 10.07 9.91 -16.97
CA MET A 8 9.08 8.92 -16.54
C MET A 8 8.29 8.42 -17.75
N LEU A 9 8.34 7.10 -18.02
CA LEU A 9 7.53 6.50 -19.08
C LEU A 9 6.12 6.20 -18.57
N ALA A 10 5.13 6.91 -19.10
CA ALA A 10 3.72 6.67 -18.82
C ALA A 10 3.15 5.61 -19.79
N ILE A 11 2.94 4.39 -19.30
CA ILE A 11 2.33 3.31 -20.09
C ILE A 11 0.80 3.41 -19.98
N ARG A 12 0.15 3.80 -21.08
CA ARG A 12 -1.31 3.90 -21.17
C ARG A 12 -1.89 2.60 -21.73
N ILE A 13 -2.32 1.70 -20.86
CA ILE A 13 -3.03 0.48 -21.25
C ILE A 13 -4.47 0.88 -21.60
N GLN A 14 -4.80 0.89 -22.90
CA GLN A 14 -6.16 1.19 -23.34
C GLN A 14 -7.12 0.05 -22.93
N PRO A 15 -8.20 0.34 -22.19
CA PRO A 15 -9.19 -0.68 -21.86
C PRO A 15 -9.91 -1.10 -23.14
N SER A 16 -9.71 -2.35 -23.57
CA SER A 16 -10.23 -2.89 -24.83
C SER A 16 -11.77 -2.92 -24.93
N ARG A 17 -12.53 -2.66 -23.87
CA ARG A 17 -14.00 -2.77 -23.87
C ARG A 17 -14.64 -1.74 -22.93
N PRO A 18 -15.86 -1.26 -23.22
CA PRO A 18 -16.60 -0.42 -22.28
C PRO A 18 -16.73 -1.20 -20.96
N ARG A 19 -16.19 -0.61 -19.88
CA ARG A 19 -16.30 -1.12 -18.50
C ARG A 19 -17.76 -1.47 -18.26
N GLN A 20 -18.10 -2.76 -18.28
CA GLN A 20 -19.40 -3.19 -17.78
C GLN A 20 -19.46 -2.75 -16.32
N ARG A 21 -20.41 -1.86 -16.04
CA ARG A 21 -20.68 -1.36 -14.71
C ARG A 21 -21.01 -2.56 -13.82
N ARG A 22 -20.34 -2.63 -12.67
CA ARG A 22 -20.44 -3.64 -11.60
C ARG A 22 -19.57 -4.88 -11.81
N SER A 23 -18.26 -4.70 -11.79
CA SER A 23 -17.40 -5.73 -11.20
C SER A 23 -17.26 -5.41 -9.72
N ARG A 24 -17.40 -6.42 -8.87
CA ARG A 24 -17.12 -6.34 -7.42
C ARG A 24 -15.81 -5.59 -7.17
N PRO A 25 -15.66 -4.88 -6.04
CA PRO A 25 -14.40 -4.21 -5.72
C PRO A 25 -13.26 -5.22 -5.89
N LEU A 26 -12.32 -4.86 -6.77
CA LEU A 26 -11.12 -5.65 -6.98
C LEU A 26 -10.38 -5.70 -5.65
N PHE A 27 -9.79 -6.85 -5.35
CA PHE A 27 -8.90 -6.95 -4.21
C PHE A 27 -7.73 -6.01 -4.44
N CYS A 28 -7.52 -5.09 -3.48
CA CYS A 28 -6.40 -4.18 -3.46
C CYS A 28 -5.68 -4.37 -2.13
N PHE A 29 -4.35 -4.35 -2.17
CA PHE A 29 -3.56 -4.31 -0.96
C PHE A 29 -3.61 -2.90 -0.38
N GLU A 30 -3.96 -2.78 0.89
CA GLU A 30 -4.03 -1.47 1.56
C GLU A 30 -2.73 -1.19 2.31
N ALA A 31 -2.15 0.00 2.12
CA ALA A 31 -0.87 0.38 2.75
C ALA A 31 -0.93 0.31 4.28
N MET A 32 -2.11 0.53 4.88
CA MET A 32 -2.30 0.43 6.32
C MET A 32 -2.03 -0.98 6.88
N TRP A 33 -2.07 -2.03 6.04
CA TRP A 33 -1.76 -3.38 6.47
C TRP A 33 -0.28 -3.54 6.85
N LEU A 34 0.62 -2.76 6.25
CA LEU A 34 2.06 -2.78 6.58
C LEU A 34 2.37 -2.26 7.99
N GLN A 35 1.44 -1.54 8.61
CA GLN A 35 1.58 -1.07 10.00
C GLN A 35 1.36 -2.19 11.02
N ASP A 36 0.82 -3.34 10.60
CA ASP A 36 0.66 -4.51 11.46
C ASP A 36 1.79 -5.51 11.18
N PRO A 37 2.64 -5.86 12.16
CA PRO A 37 3.74 -6.80 11.95
C PRO A 37 3.24 -8.18 11.50
N ARG A 38 2.01 -8.56 11.83
CA ARG A 38 1.41 -9.84 11.43
C ARG A 38 1.07 -9.91 9.94
N CYS A 39 1.08 -8.78 9.24
CA CYS A 39 0.81 -8.75 7.80
C CYS A 39 1.83 -9.63 7.04
N ALA A 40 3.12 -9.54 7.39
CA ALA A 40 4.17 -10.33 6.77
C ALA A 40 3.92 -11.84 6.98
N ASP A 41 3.62 -12.25 8.21
CA ASP A 41 3.34 -13.65 8.55
C ASP A 41 2.15 -14.21 7.76
N ILE A 42 1.07 -13.42 7.65
CA ILE A 42 -0.17 -13.83 6.96
C ILE A 42 0.07 -13.98 5.46
N VAL A 43 0.84 -13.08 4.85
CA VAL A 43 1.21 -13.17 3.43
C VAL A 43 2.07 -14.41 3.21
N GLN A 44 3.07 -14.65 4.07
CA GLN A 44 3.96 -15.78 3.95
C GLN A 44 3.20 -17.12 4.11
N GLU A 45 2.33 -17.22 5.11
CA GLU A 45 1.50 -18.41 5.33
C GLU A 45 0.58 -18.69 4.12
N ALA A 46 -0.11 -17.68 3.62
CA ALA A 46 -0.99 -17.80 2.46
C ALA A 46 -0.21 -18.12 1.18
N TRP A 47 1.00 -17.59 1.03
CA TRP A 47 1.87 -17.89 -0.09
C TRP A 47 2.27 -19.38 -0.11
N HIS A 48 2.66 -19.92 1.04
CA HIS A 48 2.97 -21.34 1.18
C HIS A 48 1.72 -22.22 0.96
N GLU A 49 0.57 -21.82 1.47
CA GLU A 49 -0.70 -22.55 1.25
C GLU A 49 -1.05 -22.64 -0.25
N GLY A 50 -0.79 -21.59 -1.03
CA GLY A 50 -0.98 -21.59 -2.48
C GLY A 50 0.01 -22.47 -3.25
N LEU A 51 1.24 -22.64 -2.75
CA LEU A 51 2.27 -23.49 -3.36
C LEU A 51 1.92 -24.98 -3.31
N TYR A 52 1.23 -25.43 -2.24
CA TYR A 52 0.85 -26.83 -2.07
C TYR A 52 -0.44 -27.21 -2.80
N LYS A 53 -1.11 -26.27 -3.47
CA LYS A 53 -2.30 -26.57 -4.28
C LYS A 53 -1.89 -27.23 -5.59
N LEU A 54 -2.27 -28.51 -5.75
CA LEU A 54 -1.94 -29.36 -6.90
C LEU A 54 -2.65 -28.97 -8.21
N ASP A 55 -3.65 -28.08 -8.16
CA ASP A 55 -4.56 -27.82 -9.27
C ASP A 55 -4.32 -26.43 -9.89
N GLY A 56 -4.02 -26.37 -11.18
CA GLY A 56 -3.80 -25.11 -11.92
C GLY A 56 -2.36 -24.56 -11.89
N ALA A 57 -2.18 -23.35 -12.43
CA ALA A 57 -0.88 -22.68 -12.44
C ALA A 57 -0.53 -22.20 -11.02
N SER A 58 0.66 -22.55 -10.53
CA SER A 58 1.11 -22.20 -9.17
C SER A 58 1.00 -20.69 -8.90
N ILE A 59 1.13 -19.87 -9.96
CA ILE A 59 1.02 -18.41 -9.87
C ILE A 59 -0.39 -17.92 -9.51
N THR A 60 -1.42 -18.50 -10.12
CA THR A 60 -2.80 -18.13 -9.81
C THR A 60 -3.22 -18.59 -8.42
N ASN A 61 -2.64 -19.69 -7.95
CA ASN A 61 -2.95 -20.28 -6.65
C ASN A 61 -2.41 -19.47 -5.48
N TYR A 62 -1.17 -18.96 -5.56
CA TYR A 62 -0.64 -18.08 -4.51
C TYR A 62 -1.42 -16.78 -4.45
N HIS A 63 -1.77 -16.18 -5.60
CA HIS A 63 -2.52 -14.93 -5.64
C HIS A 63 -3.91 -15.10 -5.04
N ALA A 64 -4.59 -16.20 -5.37
CA ALA A 64 -5.90 -16.52 -4.81
C ALA A 64 -5.84 -16.74 -3.30
N SER A 65 -4.88 -17.54 -2.81
CA SER A 65 -4.72 -17.79 -1.37
C SER A 65 -4.39 -16.51 -0.60
N CYS A 66 -3.44 -15.71 -1.09
CA CYS A 66 -3.11 -14.42 -0.48
C CYS A 66 -4.33 -13.49 -0.42
N ARG A 67 -5.09 -13.38 -1.52
CA ARG A 67 -6.31 -12.58 -1.57
C ARG A 67 -7.33 -13.02 -0.52
N ASP A 68 -7.59 -14.32 -0.43
CA ASP A 68 -8.63 -14.85 0.45
C ASP A 68 -8.22 -14.68 1.93
N ARG A 69 -6.97 -15.02 2.26
CA ARG A 69 -6.42 -14.89 3.61
C ARG A 69 -6.35 -13.44 4.07
N LEU A 70 -5.82 -12.55 3.23
CA LEU A 70 -5.76 -11.12 3.54
C LEU A 70 -7.17 -10.51 3.62
N SER A 71 -8.12 -10.93 2.79
CA SER A 71 -9.49 -10.44 2.88
C SER A 71 -10.18 -10.88 4.17
N ALA A 72 -9.98 -12.13 4.60
CA ALA A 72 -10.50 -12.64 5.86
C ALA A 72 -9.88 -11.90 7.05
N TRP A 73 -8.56 -11.73 7.05
CA TRP A 73 -7.85 -11.01 8.09
C TRP A 73 -8.23 -9.52 8.14
N ASN A 74 -8.34 -8.86 6.98
CA ASN A 74 -8.78 -7.46 6.89
C ASN A 74 -10.17 -7.27 7.50
N LYS A 75 -11.11 -8.18 7.22
CA LYS A 75 -12.44 -8.15 7.86
C LYS A 75 -12.37 -8.32 9.37
N LEU A 76 -11.55 -9.24 9.85
CA LEU A 76 -11.41 -9.51 11.29
C LEU A 76 -10.80 -8.32 12.03
N LYS A 77 -9.72 -7.74 11.50
CA LYS A 77 -8.94 -6.70 12.19
C LYS A 77 -9.42 -5.29 11.89
N PHE A 78 -9.85 -5.02 10.66
CA PHE A 78 -10.20 -3.68 10.18
C PHE A 78 -11.62 -3.57 9.62
N GLY A 79 -12.47 -4.60 9.76
CA GLY A 79 -13.82 -4.61 9.16
C GLY A 79 -14.73 -3.45 9.58
N HIS A 80 -14.41 -2.77 10.69
CA HIS A 80 -15.14 -1.60 11.20
C HIS A 80 -14.49 -0.26 10.83
N VAL A 81 -13.31 -0.25 10.22
CA VAL A 81 -12.59 0.99 9.88
C VAL A 81 -13.39 1.83 8.89
N GLY A 82 -13.98 1.22 7.86
CA GLY A 82 -14.85 1.93 6.92
C GLY A 82 -16.06 2.58 7.60
N ASN A 83 -16.71 1.87 8.53
CA ASN A 83 -17.83 2.41 9.31
C ASN A 83 -17.39 3.55 10.24
N THR A 84 -16.19 3.43 10.81
CA THR A 84 -15.60 4.43 11.70
C THR A 84 -15.28 5.70 10.93
N ILE A 85 -14.66 5.59 9.76
CA ILE A 85 -14.39 6.71 8.84
C ILE A 85 -15.71 7.38 8.41
N ALA A 86 -16.72 6.60 8.02
CA ALA A 86 -18.03 7.15 7.64
C ALA A 86 -18.69 7.92 8.79
N LYS A 87 -18.62 7.40 10.02
CA LYS A 87 -19.14 8.07 11.22
C LYS A 87 -18.36 9.35 11.56
N LEU A 88 -17.04 9.33 11.42
CA LEU A 88 -16.17 10.50 11.62
C LEU A 88 -16.45 11.58 10.58
N ASN A 89 -16.55 11.21 9.29
CA ASN A 89 -16.89 12.12 8.22
C ASN A 89 -18.28 12.74 8.41
N TRP A 90 -19.28 11.95 8.80
CA TRP A 90 -20.59 12.49 9.12
C TRP A 90 -20.54 13.48 10.28
N ARG A 91 -19.80 13.16 11.36
CA ARG A 91 -19.61 14.08 12.49
C ARG A 91 -18.91 15.37 12.07
N LEU A 92 -17.86 15.28 11.26
CA LEU A 92 -17.17 16.44 10.70
C LEU A 92 -18.14 17.31 9.90
N GLN A 93 -18.91 16.71 9.00
CA GLN A 93 -19.88 17.43 8.18
C GLN A 93 -20.96 18.13 9.03
N VAL A 94 -21.42 17.49 10.11
CA VAL A 94 -22.36 18.12 11.05
C VAL A 94 -21.72 19.33 11.76
N LEU A 95 -20.47 19.20 12.20
CA LEU A 95 -19.75 20.29 12.87
C LEU A 95 -19.40 21.45 11.92
N GLU A 96 -19.11 21.14 10.66
CA GLU A 96 -18.83 22.13 9.62
C GLU A 96 -20.09 22.93 9.25
N HIS A 97 -21.25 22.27 9.14
CA HIS A 97 -22.52 22.95 8.85
C HIS A 97 -23.18 23.57 10.08
N HIS A 98 -22.79 23.17 11.29
CA HIS A 98 -23.28 23.72 12.54
C HIS A 98 -22.08 24.07 13.42
N PRO A 99 -21.49 25.28 13.26
CA PRO A 99 -20.42 25.71 14.13
C PRO A 99 -20.97 25.70 15.55
N ILE A 100 -20.43 24.84 16.41
CA ILE A 100 -20.58 25.03 17.84
C ILE A 100 -19.86 26.35 18.08
N ARG A 101 -20.65 27.38 18.38
CA ARG A 101 -20.18 28.74 18.67
C ARG A 101 -19.39 28.72 19.97
N ASN A 102 -18.16 28.21 19.90
CA ASN A 102 -17.14 28.50 20.87
C ASN A 102 -16.51 29.80 20.39
N ASP A 103 -16.85 30.90 21.05
CA ASP A 103 -16.20 32.21 20.89
C ASP A 103 -14.75 32.15 21.43
N THR A 104 -13.98 31.14 21.03
CA THR A 104 -12.53 31.18 21.09
C THR A 104 -12.10 31.58 19.69
N GLU A 105 -11.96 32.89 19.52
CA GLU A 105 -11.11 33.55 18.52
C GLU A 105 -10.26 32.53 17.75
N ILE A 106 -10.79 32.06 16.61
CA ILE A 106 -9.98 31.38 15.61
C ILE A 106 -9.11 32.51 15.09
N GLN A 107 -7.92 32.66 15.69
CA GLN A 107 -6.88 33.50 15.12
C GLN A 107 -6.71 32.97 13.71
N GLU A 108 -6.96 33.84 12.72
CA GLU A 108 -6.62 33.59 11.33
C GLU A 108 -5.12 33.27 11.32
N GLU A 109 -4.81 31.98 11.35
CA GLU A 109 -3.44 31.49 11.38
C GLU A 109 -2.84 31.87 10.02
N ASP A 110 -1.88 32.79 10.08
CA ASP A 110 -1.25 33.45 8.95
C ASP A 110 -0.98 32.47 7.82
N ASP A 111 -1.48 32.77 6.62
CA ASP A 111 -1.44 31.91 5.43
C ASP A 111 0.02 31.47 5.12
N HIS A 112 0.98 32.35 5.43
CA HIS A 112 2.42 32.07 5.36
C HIS A 112 2.90 31.01 6.35
N THR A 113 2.34 30.95 7.56
CA THR A 113 2.69 29.93 8.55
C THR A 113 2.21 28.56 8.08
N THR A 114 0.99 28.48 7.53
CA THR A 114 0.46 27.24 6.94
C THR A 114 1.27 26.79 5.74
N GLU A 115 1.65 27.72 4.85
CA GLU A 115 2.53 27.43 3.71
C GLU A 115 3.89 26.88 4.16
N ASN A 116 4.52 27.51 5.15
CA ASN A 116 5.81 27.07 5.69
C ASN A 116 5.75 25.67 6.31
N ILE A 117 4.68 25.35 7.04
CA ILE A 117 4.49 24.00 7.63
C ILE A 117 4.34 22.95 6.52
N ILE A 118 3.56 23.25 5.48
CA ILE A 118 3.37 22.34 4.34
C ILE A 118 4.69 22.11 3.60
N LEU A 119 5.43 23.18 3.35
CA LEU A 119 6.72 23.11 2.65
C LEU A 119 7.77 22.33 3.47
N ASP A 120 7.86 22.54 4.78
CA ASP A 120 8.77 21.79 5.67
C ASP A 120 8.45 20.29 5.70
N TYR A 121 7.15 19.94 5.77
CA TYR A 121 6.70 18.56 5.73
C TYR A 121 7.10 17.86 4.42
N PHE A 122 6.82 18.48 3.28
CA PHE A 122 7.16 17.89 1.98
C PHE A 122 8.68 17.89 1.75
N GLU A 123 9.37 18.93 2.17
CA GLU A 123 10.83 18.97 2.15
C GLU A 123 11.41 17.80 2.97
N THR A 124 10.88 17.51 4.14
CA THR A 124 11.35 16.39 4.98
C THR A 124 11.12 15.02 4.32
N ILE A 125 9.94 14.80 3.73
CA ILE A 125 9.63 13.54 3.01
C ILE A 125 10.57 13.34 1.82
N PHE A 126 10.82 14.40 1.04
CA PHE A 126 11.61 14.32 -0.19
C PHE A 126 13.12 14.51 0.03
N ARG A 127 13.56 15.09 1.17
CA ARG A 127 14.97 15.14 1.61
C ARG A 127 15.41 13.90 2.36
N SER A 128 14.49 13.05 2.82
CA SER A 128 14.86 11.72 3.26
C SER A 128 15.45 11.00 2.06
N ASN A 129 16.78 11.03 1.95
CA ASN A 129 17.49 10.25 0.96
C ASN A 129 17.05 8.81 1.20
N GLY A 130 16.24 8.27 0.28
CA GLY A 130 15.94 6.84 0.24
C GLY A 130 17.25 6.06 0.43
N PRO A 131 17.19 4.85 1.01
CA PRO A 131 18.33 4.20 1.64
C PRO A 131 19.57 4.37 0.76
N THR A 132 20.51 5.20 1.24
CA THR A 132 21.75 5.54 0.51
C THR A 132 22.58 4.30 0.23
N ASP A 133 22.27 3.22 0.95
CA ASP A 133 22.82 1.91 0.75
C ASP A 133 21.73 0.89 0.36
N THR A 134 21.55 0.71 -0.94
CA THR A 134 20.71 -0.37 -1.51
C THR A 134 21.51 -1.67 -1.65
N SER A 135 22.79 -1.72 -1.24
CA SER A 135 23.61 -2.93 -1.33
C SER A 135 22.98 -4.09 -0.57
N VAL A 136 22.38 -3.82 0.59
CA VAL A 136 21.67 -4.83 1.38
C VAL A 136 20.49 -5.46 0.61
N LEU A 137 19.75 -4.66 -0.16
CA LEU A 137 18.65 -5.15 -0.99
C LEU A 137 19.17 -5.92 -2.21
N VAL A 138 20.22 -5.41 -2.85
CA VAL A 138 20.86 -6.07 -4.00
C VAL A 138 21.47 -7.41 -3.57
N ASP A 139 22.15 -7.46 -2.42
CA ASP A 139 22.75 -8.66 -1.85
C ASP A 139 21.69 -9.68 -1.44
N ALA A 140 20.58 -9.24 -0.85
CA ALA A 140 19.46 -10.12 -0.53
C ALA A 140 18.84 -10.76 -1.79
N VAL A 141 18.69 -9.99 -2.87
CA VAL A 141 18.21 -10.50 -4.16
C VAL A 141 19.23 -11.46 -4.79
N GLN A 142 20.51 -11.12 -4.76
CA GLN A 142 21.60 -11.93 -5.31
C GLN A 142 21.74 -13.26 -4.56
N LEU A 143 21.55 -13.24 -3.24
CA LEU A 143 21.53 -14.44 -2.40
C LEU A 143 20.33 -15.32 -2.76
N GLY A 144 19.13 -14.74 -2.90
CA GLY A 144 17.93 -15.47 -3.33
C GLY A 144 18.10 -16.17 -4.68
N LEU A 145 18.66 -15.45 -5.68
CA LEU A 145 18.95 -16.01 -7.01
C LEU A 145 19.99 -17.14 -6.96
N SER A 146 20.96 -17.06 -6.07
CA SER A 146 21.99 -18.09 -5.89
C SER A 146 21.43 -19.37 -5.26
N GLN A 147 20.52 -19.23 -4.29
CA GLN A 147 19.83 -20.39 -3.70
C GLN A 147 18.89 -21.06 -4.71
N LEU A 148 18.20 -20.27 -5.53
CA LEU A 148 17.32 -20.78 -6.59
C LEU A 148 18.10 -21.58 -7.65
N LYS A 149 19.29 -21.10 -8.06
CA LYS A 149 20.19 -21.79 -9.01
C LYS A 149 20.78 -23.08 -8.44
N LYS A 150 21.05 -23.14 -7.12
CA LYS A 150 21.51 -24.38 -6.46
C LYS A 150 20.40 -25.42 -6.41
N SER A 151 19.17 -25.01 -6.11
CA SER A 151 18.00 -25.90 -6.06
C SER A 151 17.66 -26.51 -7.43
N THR A 152 17.94 -25.82 -8.54
CA THR A 152 17.71 -26.33 -9.90
C THR A 152 18.80 -27.28 -10.40
N LYS A 153 20.00 -27.26 -9.81
CA LYS A 153 21.09 -28.21 -10.16
C LYS A 153 21.05 -29.54 -9.40
N LEU A 154 20.29 -29.62 -8.32
CA LEU A 154 20.11 -30.85 -7.53
C LEU A 154 18.92 -31.72 -8.01
N SER A 155 18.21 -31.27 -9.04
CA SER A 155 17.02 -31.95 -9.61
C SER A 155 17.25 -32.51 -11.02
N ASN A 156 18.50 -32.66 -11.46
CA ASN A 156 18.90 -33.39 -12.68
C ASN A 156 19.86 -34.51 -12.34
#